data_AF-A0A927E735-F1
#
_entry.id   AF-A0A927E735-F1
#
_cell.length_a   1.000
_cell.length_b   1.000
_cell.length_c   1.000
_cell.angle_alpha   90.00
_cell.angle_beta   90.00
_cell.angle_gamma   90.00
#
_symmetry.space_group_name_H-M   'P 1'
#
loop_
_entity.id
_entity.type
_entity.pdbx_description
1 polymer ?
#
loop_
_entity_poly.entity_id
_entity_poly.type
_entity_poly.pdbx_seq_one_letter_code
_entity_poly.pdbx_strand_id
1 'polypeptide(L)' 'MTQRWMRERFGFPIGYGERKMIGSNSRHISEVYPLLPPNQKMSVLFAYNSDYFVVSVFFIV' A
#
# COMPACT_ATOMS: atom_id res chain seq x y z
N MET A 1 10.67 -1.53 -4.32
CA MET A 1 10.36 -1.62 -2.87
C MET A 1 9.32 -2.71 -2.67
N THR A 2 9.49 -3.62 -1.71
CA THR A 2 8.58 -4.76 -1.50
C THR A 2 7.58 -4.47 -0.39
N GLN A 3 6.47 -5.20 -0.36
CA GLN A 3 5.50 -5.16 0.75
C GLN A 3 6.15 -5.45 2.10
N ARG A 4 7.09 -6.42 2.16
CA ARG A 4 7.84 -6.71 3.39
C ARG A 4 8.63 -5.50 3.87
N TRP A 5 9.36 -4.84 2.98
CA TRP A 5 10.11 -3.64 3.30
C TRP A 5 9.21 -2.52 3.83
N MET A 6 8.01 -2.37 3.25
CA MET A 6 7.02 -1.40 3.76
C MET A 6 6.59 -1.72 5.17
N ARG A 7 6.26 -2.99 5.45
CA ARG A 7 5.82 -3.42 6.78
C ARG A 7 6.92 -3.28 7.84
N GLU A 8 8.18 -3.50 7.45
CA GLU A 8 9.34 -3.29 8.33
C GLU A 8 9.51 -1.81 8.72
N ARG A 9 9.11 -0.85 7.87
CA ARG A 9 9.28 0.60 8.11
C ARG A 9 8.05 1.31 8.65
N PHE A 10 6.87 0.93 8.20
CA PHE A 10 5.60 1.57 8.55
C PHE A 10 4.77 0.74 9.54
N GLY A 11 5.17 -0.50 9.83
CA GLY A 11 4.43 -1.41 10.69
C GLY A 11 3.32 -2.13 9.94
N PHE A 12 2.15 -2.26 10.57
CA PHE A 12 0.98 -2.87 9.92
C PHE A 12 0.14 -1.82 9.20
N PRO A 13 -0.43 -2.16 8.04
CA PRO A 13 -1.32 -1.24 7.34
C PRO A 13 -2.61 -1.02 8.14
N ILE A 14 -3.13 0.21 8.09
CA ILE A 14 -4.39 0.60 8.71
C ILE A 14 -5.60 0.31 7.82
N GLY A 15 -5.36 -0.03 6.56
CA GLY A 15 -6.40 -0.41 5.62
C GLY A 15 -5.82 -1.14 4.42
N TYR A 16 -6.68 -1.88 3.73
CA TYR A 16 -6.37 -2.50 2.45
C TYR A 16 -7.28 -1.85 1.41
N GLY A 17 -6.70 -1.36 0.31
CA GLY A 17 -7.51 -0.87 -0.80
C GLY A 17 -8.12 -2.04 -1.58
N GLU A 18 -9.19 -1.75 -2.32
CA GLU A 18 -9.97 -2.76 -3.02
C GLU A 18 -9.10 -3.62 -3.95
N ARG A 19 -9.32 -4.93 -3.91
CA ARG A 19 -8.85 -5.82 -4.97
C ARG A 19 -9.57 -5.45 -6.26
N LYS A 20 -8.94 -4.66 -7.12
CA LYS A 20 -9.44 -4.50 -8.50
C LYS A 20 -9.26 -5.83 -9.23
N MET A 21 -10.38 -6.51 -9.48
CA MET A 21 -10.42 -7.65 -10.40
C MET A 21 -10.35 -7.12 -11.83
N ILE A 22 -9.14 -7.05 -12.40
CA ILE A 22 -8.97 -6.82 -13.84
C ILE A 22 -8.66 -8.18 -14.48
N GLY A 23 -9.71 -8.87 -14.94
CA GLY A 23 -9.62 -10.20 -15.56
C GLY A 23 -9.31 -11.35 -14.57
N SER A 24 -8.85 -12.49 -15.11
CA SER A 24 -8.57 -13.74 -14.35
C SER A 24 -7.36 -13.64 -13.39
N ASN A 25 -6.56 -12.56 -13.48
CA ASN A 25 -5.34 -12.34 -12.68
C ASN A 25 -5.49 -11.19 -11.66
N SER A 26 -6.53 -11.26 -10.82
CA SER A 26 -6.81 -10.26 -9.79
C SER A 26 -5.83 -10.34 -8.60
N ARG A 27 -4.65 -9.73 -8.72
CA ARG A 27 -3.65 -9.67 -7.63
C ARG A 27 -3.13 -8.28 -7.29
N HIS A 28 -3.74 -7.21 -7.77
CA HIS A 28 -3.41 -5.88 -7.24
C HIS A 28 -4.03 -5.73 -5.85
N ILE A 29 -3.20 -5.88 -4.82
CA ILE A 29 -3.54 -5.56 -3.43
C ILE A 29 -2.94 -4.17 -3.17
N SER A 30 -3.67 -3.33 -2.45
CA SER A 30 -3.13 -2.08 -1.96
C SER A 30 -3.21 -2.01 -0.45
N GLU A 31 -2.24 -1.33 0.16
CA GLU A 31 -2.15 -1.16 1.61
C GLU A 31 -2.03 0.32 1.93
N VAL A 32 -2.73 0.74 2.98
CA VAL A 32 -2.74 2.11 3.48
C VAL A 32 -1.96 2.17 4.78
N TYR A 33 -1.05 3.11 4.88
CA TYR A 33 -0.24 3.36 6.07
C TYR A 33 -0.36 4.83 6.48
N PRO A 34 -0.35 5.15 7.78
CA PRO A 34 -0.14 6.52 8.22
C PRO A 34 1.27 6.96 7.85
N LEU A 35 1.46 8.24 7.49
CA LEU A 35 2.82 8.76 7.37
C LEU A 35 3.50 8.86 8.72
N LEU A 36 4.82 8.63 8.72
CA LEU A 36 5.65 8.83 9.90
C LEU A 36 5.66 10.32 10.30
N PRO A 37 5.88 10.63 11.59
CA PRO A 37 6.02 12.00 12.05
C PRO A 37 7.00 12.81 11.18
N PRO A 38 6.69 14.08 10.88
CA PRO A 38 5.63 14.91 11.45
C PRO A 38 4.27 14.87 10.71
N ASN A 39 4.12 14.08 9.65
CA ASN A 39 3.01 14.24 8.69
C ASN A 39 1.79 13.33 8.96
N GLN A 40 1.48 13.07 10.24
CA GLN A 40 0.50 12.06 10.67
C GLN A 40 -0.96 12.35 10.26
N LYS A 41 -1.26 13.54 9.72
CA LYS A 41 -2.58 13.89 9.18
C LYS A 41 -2.84 13.28 7.79
N MET A 42 -1.80 12.77 7.14
CA MET A 42 -1.85 12.21 5.79
C MET A 42 -1.56 10.71 5.85
N SER A 43 -2.20 9.95 4.96
CA SER A 43 -1.92 8.53 4.75
C SER A 43 -1.29 8.30 3.37
N VAL A 44 -0.60 7.18 3.22
CA VAL A 44 -0.04 6.73 1.96
C VAL A 44 -0.63 5.39 1.58
N LEU A 45 -1.11 5.27 0.35
CA LEU A 45 -1.57 4.01 -0.23
C LEU A 45 -0.50 3.49 -1.19
N PHE A 46 -0.02 2.28 -0.93
CA PHE A 46 0.89 1.54 -1.80
C PHE A 46 0.12 0.47 -2.53
N ALA A 47 0.14 0.51 -3.86
CA ALA A 47 -0.37 -0.56 -4.70
C ALA A 47 0.76 -1.53 -5.06
N TYR A 48 0.50 -2.83 -4.92
CA TYR A 48 1.45 -3.89 -5.23
C TYR A 48 1.01 -4.70 -6.44
N ASN A 49 1.98 -5.23 -7.18
CA ASN A 49 1.73 -6.28 -8.17
C ASN A 49 1.59 -7.67 -7.50
N SER A 50 1.41 -8.71 -8.32
CA SER A 50 1.30 -10.09 -7.86
C SER A 50 2.54 -10.63 -7.14
N ASP A 51 3.69 -10.00 -7.34
CA ASP A 51 4.98 -10.37 -6.75
C ASP A 51 5.32 -9.49 -5.53
N TYR A 52 4.33 -8.74 -5.01
CA TYR A 52 4.45 -7.86 -3.85
C TYR A 52 5.44 -6.70 -4.00
N PHE A 53 5.74 -6.29 -5.23
CA PHE A 53 6.48 -5.07 -5.51
C PHE A 53 5.52 -3.89 -5.65
N VAL A 54 5.91 -2.74 -5.08
CA VAL A 54 5.15 -1.49 -5.23
C VAL A 54 5.19 -1.05 -6.69
N VAL A 55 4.00 -0.80 -7.24
CA VAL A 55 3.80 -0.29 -8.60
C VAL A 55 3.20 1.12 -8.62
N SER A 56 2.53 1.55 -7.56
CA SER A 56 1.99 2.90 -7.46
C SER A 56 1.92 3.37 -6.00
N VAL A 57 2.02 4.69 -5.81
CA VAL A 57 1.99 5.35 -4.51
C VAL A 57 1.03 6.53 -4.59
N PHE A 58 0.12 6.65 -3.63
CA PHE A 58 -0.84 7.74 -3.55
C PHE A 58 -0.82 8.35 -2.15
N PHE A 59 -0.85 9.68 -2.06
CA PHE A 59 -1.00 10.39 -0.78
C PHE A 59 -2.46 10.80 -0.59
N ILE A 60 -3.00 10.51 0.58
CA ILE A 60 -4.38 10.75 0.97
C ILE A 60 -4.36 11.77 2.11
N VAL A 61 -4.98 12.93 1.90
CA VAL A 61 -5.15 14.01 2.89
C VAL A 61 -6.49 13.85 3.60
#